data_AF-A0A7W0CHE8-F1
#
_entry.id   AF-A0A7W0CHE8-F1
#
_cell.length_a   1.000
_cell.length_b   1.000
_cell.length_c   1.000
_cell.angle_alpha   90.00
_cell.angle_beta   90.00
_cell.angle_gamma   90.00
#
_symmetry.space_group_name_H-M   'P 1'
#
loop_
_entity.id
_entity.type
_entity.pdbx_description
1 polymer ?
#
loop_
_entity_poly.entity_id
_entity_poly.type
_entity_poly.pdbx_seq_one_letter_code
_entity_poly.pdbx_strand_id
1 'polypeptide(L)'
;MASPLQYGDPPRLGPFVIQARLHSMPAGFVYLGQADDGRAVSIALLTRGAALDGAARDRFVTAVRESSPRRGTVLTGPAVLESDLGEAPWAATPYLPGRPGAERYLEPVMVGGILLGEVHGPDYVPYWLTDRAPALPGAGRAPRPATETRRRVLLALGVLLALLLMGVVIAILLFRGLDETEPLRRPLPPTVFEPTPPPTPESQQPQPEPSPSPSQSTPGGTSPGLPPGEESDPGDEI
;
A
#
# COMPACT_ATOMS: atom_id res chain seq x y z
N MET A 1 -27.45 -15.95 38.24
CA MET A 1 -27.75 -14.64 38.84
C MET A 1 -27.22 -13.56 37.91
N ALA A 2 -27.90 -12.44 37.76
CA ALA A 2 -27.35 -11.28 37.05
C ALA A 2 -26.48 -10.45 38.01
N SER A 3 -25.38 -9.91 37.50
CA SER A 3 -24.43 -9.05 38.23
C SER A 3 -24.42 -7.64 37.63
N PRO A 4 -24.12 -6.59 38.42
CA PRO A 4 -23.95 -5.24 37.88
C PRO A 4 -22.79 -5.19 36.86
N LEU A 5 -22.85 -4.21 35.97
CA LEU A 5 -21.78 -3.96 35.00
C LEU A 5 -20.50 -3.48 35.71
N GLN A 6 -19.36 -3.86 35.14
CA GLN A 6 -18.03 -3.57 35.65
C GLN A 6 -17.37 -2.46 34.83
N TYR A 7 -16.34 -1.82 35.40
CA TYR A 7 -15.55 -0.84 34.67
C TYR A 7 -14.90 -1.49 33.44
N GLY A 8 -15.16 -0.93 32.26
CA GLY A 8 -14.72 -1.48 30.96
C GLY A 8 -15.76 -2.34 30.23
N ASP A 9 -16.93 -2.60 30.81
CA ASP A 9 -18.06 -3.19 30.06
C ASP A 9 -18.61 -2.20 29.01
N PRO A 10 -19.05 -2.69 27.82
CA PRO A 10 -19.66 -1.84 26.81
C PRO A 10 -21.05 -1.34 27.27
N PRO A 11 -21.38 -0.04 27.12
CA PRO A 11 -22.72 0.48 27.45
C PRO A 11 -23.78 0.14 26.40
N ARG A 12 -23.37 -0.11 25.14
CA ARG A 12 -24.22 -0.62 24.05
C ARG A 12 -23.46 -1.65 23.22
N LEU A 13 -24.17 -2.62 22.64
CA LEU A 13 -23.68 -3.54 21.60
C LEU A 13 -24.72 -3.56 20.48
N GLY A 14 -24.34 -3.13 19.27
CA GLY A 14 -25.33 -2.87 18.20
C GLY A 14 -26.39 -1.86 18.66
N PRO A 15 -27.68 -2.09 18.40
CA PRO A 15 -28.76 -1.27 18.95
C PRO A 15 -28.99 -1.51 20.46
N PHE A 16 -28.54 -2.63 21.02
CA PHE A 16 -28.94 -3.02 22.37
C PHE A 16 -28.21 -2.19 23.45
N VAL A 17 -28.95 -1.67 24.42
CA VAL A 17 -28.41 -1.01 25.62
C VAL A 17 -28.11 -2.08 26.66
N ILE A 18 -26.89 -2.08 27.22
CA ILE A 18 -26.44 -3.10 28.16
C ILE A 18 -26.86 -2.71 29.59
N GLN A 19 -27.44 -3.67 30.33
CA GLN A 19 -28.01 -3.44 31.67
C GLN A 19 -27.27 -4.18 32.79
N ALA A 20 -26.91 -5.44 32.55
CA ALA A 20 -26.28 -6.31 33.55
C ALA A 20 -25.45 -7.42 32.88
N ARG A 21 -24.55 -8.06 33.63
CA ARG A 21 -23.82 -9.25 33.18
C ARG A 21 -24.55 -10.52 33.67
N LEU A 22 -25.02 -11.36 32.75
CA LEU A 22 -25.70 -12.64 33.03
C LEU A 22 -24.71 -13.79 33.31
N HIS A 23 -23.57 -13.79 32.61
CA HIS A 23 -22.54 -14.81 32.75
C HIS A 23 -21.13 -14.30 32.45
N SER A 24 -20.13 -15.03 32.97
CA SER A 24 -18.72 -14.76 32.80
C SER A 24 -17.99 -16.08 32.59
N MET A 25 -17.49 -16.33 31.39
CA MET A 25 -16.81 -17.56 30.98
C MET A 25 -15.40 -17.24 30.48
N PRO A 26 -14.46 -18.20 30.40
CA PRO A 26 -13.08 -17.90 30.00
C PRO A 26 -12.96 -17.35 28.58
N ALA A 27 -13.87 -17.75 27.68
CA ALA A 27 -13.96 -17.27 26.30
C ALA A 27 -14.67 -15.91 26.13
N GLY A 28 -15.50 -15.49 27.09
CA GLY A 28 -16.35 -14.32 26.89
C GLY A 28 -17.36 -14.05 27.99
N PHE A 29 -18.06 -12.93 27.85
CA PHE A 29 -19.12 -12.48 28.74
C PHE A 29 -20.47 -12.61 28.07
N VAL A 30 -21.50 -12.79 28.90
CA VAL A 30 -22.90 -12.77 28.45
C VAL A 30 -23.61 -11.66 29.22
N TYR A 31 -24.24 -10.76 28.49
CA TYR A 31 -24.92 -9.58 29.02
C TYR A 31 -26.43 -9.68 28.84
N LEU A 32 -27.16 -9.10 29.79
CA LEU A 32 -28.55 -8.70 29.60
C LEU A 32 -28.53 -7.33 28.90
N GLY A 33 -29.09 -7.29 27.69
CA GLY A 33 -29.36 -6.05 26.98
C GLY A 33 -30.85 -5.80 26.83
N GLN A 34 -31.20 -4.57 26.44
CA GLN A 34 -32.55 -4.19 26.04
C GLN A 34 -32.51 -3.57 24.64
N ALA A 35 -33.43 -3.99 23.76
CA ALA A 35 -33.65 -3.38 22.45
C ALA A 35 -34.42 -2.06 22.56
N ASP A 36 -34.38 -1.21 21.52
CA ASP A 36 -35.10 0.07 21.50
C ASP A 36 -36.64 -0.10 21.61
N ASP A 37 -37.17 -1.30 21.32
CA ASP A 37 -38.58 -1.68 21.53
C ASP A 37 -38.90 -2.24 22.93
N GLY A 38 -37.91 -2.21 23.83
CA GLY A 38 -38.04 -2.66 25.22
C GLY A 38 -37.83 -4.15 25.45
N ARG A 39 -37.68 -4.99 24.41
CA ARG A 39 -37.44 -6.44 24.58
C ARG A 39 -36.08 -6.73 25.21
N ALA A 40 -36.06 -7.68 26.15
CA ALA A 40 -34.84 -8.17 26.78
C ALA A 40 -34.11 -9.16 25.85
N VAL A 41 -32.78 -9.03 25.76
CA VAL A 41 -31.90 -9.88 24.95
C VAL A 41 -30.72 -10.41 25.75
N SER A 42 -30.29 -11.63 25.45
CA SER A 42 -29.00 -12.18 25.91
C SER A 42 -27.96 -11.92 24.83
N ILE A 43 -26.81 -11.34 25.19
CA ILE A 43 -25.77 -10.96 24.22
C ILE A 43 -24.44 -11.56 24.65
N ALA A 44 -23.88 -12.45 23.82
CA ALA A 44 -22.54 -12.98 24.01
C ALA A 44 -21.51 -12.09 23.34
N LEU A 45 -20.39 -11.86 24.03
CA LEU A 45 -19.25 -11.07 23.60
C LEU A 45 -17.96 -11.81 23.96
N LEU A 46 -17.01 -11.92 23.04
CA LEU A 46 -15.70 -12.51 23.36
C LEU A 46 -14.90 -11.66 24.37
N THR A 47 -13.95 -12.29 25.07
CA THR A 47 -12.85 -11.54 25.69
C THR A 47 -11.92 -10.98 24.61
N ARG A 48 -11.17 -9.91 24.90
CA ARG A 48 -10.21 -9.34 23.94
C ARG A 48 -9.18 -10.38 23.51
N GLY A 49 -8.70 -11.22 24.42
CA GLY A 49 -7.85 -12.35 24.08
C GLY A 49 -8.50 -13.30 23.07
N ALA A 50 -9.72 -13.78 23.34
CA ALA A 50 -10.42 -14.72 22.46
C ALA A 50 -10.84 -14.11 21.11
N ALA A 51 -11.04 -12.79 21.04
CA ALA A 51 -11.35 -12.07 19.80
C ALA A 51 -10.11 -11.85 18.90
N LEU A 52 -8.93 -11.72 19.52
CA LEU A 52 -7.64 -11.63 18.82
C LEU A 52 -7.15 -13.00 18.32
N ASP A 53 -7.46 -14.09 19.04
CA ASP A 53 -7.18 -15.45 18.58
C ASP A 53 -8.10 -15.85 17.42
N GLY A 54 -7.53 -15.94 16.22
CA GLY A 54 -8.30 -16.25 14.99
C GLY A 54 -9.09 -17.55 15.11
N ALA A 55 -8.53 -18.58 15.74
CA ALA A 55 -9.21 -19.86 15.90
C ALA A 55 -10.39 -19.79 16.88
N ALA A 56 -10.25 -19.10 18.01
CA ALA A 56 -11.36 -18.84 18.95
C ALA A 56 -12.48 -18.01 18.30
N ARG A 57 -12.11 -16.94 17.58
CA ARG A 57 -13.06 -16.14 16.80
C ARG A 57 -13.79 -16.98 15.76
N ASP A 58 -13.09 -17.81 14.99
CA ASP A 58 -13.71 -18.59 13.92
C ASP A 58 -14.65 -19.68 14.47
N ARG A 59 -14.38 -20.24 15.66
CA ARG A 59 -15.32 -21.12 16.37
C ARG A 59 -16.59 -20.38 16.82
N PHE A 60 -16.46 -19.18 17.39
CA PHE A 60 -17.63 -18.33 17.74
C PHE A 60 -18.46 -18.00 16.49
N VAL A 61 -17.80 -17.50 15.44
CA VAL A 61 -18.41 -17.12 14.17
C VAL A 61 -19.13 -18.30 13.51
N THR A 62 -18.60 -19.51 13.64
CA THR A 62 -19.25 -20.73 13.14
C THR A 62 -20.52 -21.06 13.94
N ALA A 63 -20.44 -21.09 15.28
CA ALA A 63 -21.60 -21.38 16.14
C ALA A 63 -22.77 -20.40 15.93
N VAL A 64 -22.48 -19.11 15.74
CA VAL A 64 -23.48 -18.07 15.42
C VAL A 64 -24.07 -18.29 14.02
N ARG A 65 -23.24 -18.65 13.01
CA ARG A 65 -23.70 -18.91 11.63
C ARG A 65 -24.56 -20.17 11.50
N GLU A 66 -24.30 -21.19 12.31
CA GLU A 66 -25.13 -22.42 12.38
C GLU A 66 -26.47 -22.18 13.08
N SER A 67 -26.51 -21.22 14.00
CA SER A 67 -27.73 -20.80 14.72
C SER A 67 -28.53 -19.71 13.99
N SER A 68 -28.06 -19.28 12.80
CA SER A 68 -28.80 -18.42 11.88
C SER A 68 -29.73 -19.27 11.00
N PRO A 69 -31.00 -18.88 10.80
CA PRO A 69 -31.98 -19.69 10.09
C PRO A 69 -31.68 -19.80 8.57
N ARG A 70 -30.92 -20.83 8.19
CA ARG A 70 -30.87 -21.34 6.83
C ARG A 70 -32.12 -22.19 6.55
N ARG A 71 -32.63 -22.15 5.33
CA ARG A 71 -33.84 -22.93 4.96
C ARG A 71 -33.55 -24.43 5.04
N GLY A 72 -34.28 -25.13 5.92
CA GLY A 72 -34.25 -26.59 6.03
C GLY A 72 -33.32 -27.18 7.10
N THR A 73 -32.53 -26.38 7.82
CA THR A 73 -31.68 -26.86 8.92
C THR A 73 -32.34 -26.72 10.28
N VAL A 74 -32.22 -27.75 11.13
CA VAL A 74 -32.52 -27.64 12.58
C VAL A 74 -31.51 -26.67 13.21
N LEU A 75 -31.98 -25.78 14.08
CA LEU A 75 -31.11 -24.84 14.79
C LEU A 75 -30.37 -25.54 15.95
N THR A 76 -29.04 -25.50 15.93
CA THR A 76 -28.15 -26.08 16.97
C THR A 76 -28.08 -25.21 18.25
N GLY A 77 -28.82 -24.10 18.29
CA GLY A 77 -28.81 -23.12 19.37
C GLY A 77 -30.03 -22.20 19.34
N PRO A 78 -30.11 -21.22 20.26
CA PRO A 78 -31.13 -20.17 20.21
C PRO A 78 -31.06 -19.36 18.91
N ALA A 79 -32.16 -18.71 18.53
CA ALA A 79 -32.19 -17.89 17.33
C ALA A 79 -31.39 -16.59 17.51
N VAL A 80 -30.45 -16.34 16.59
CA VAL A 80 -29.75 -15.05 16.49
C VAL A 80 -30.74 -13.97 16.03
N LEU A 81 -30.84 -12.88 16.78
CA LEU A 81 -31.56 -11.66 16.38
C LEU A 81 -30.66 -10.76 15.52
N GLU A 82 -29.44 -10.55 15.98
CA GLU A 82 -28.42 -9.71 15.35
C GLU A 82 -27.03 -10.15 15.83
N SER A 83 -25.99 -9.89 15.03
CA SER A 83 -24.60 -10.21 15.37
C SER A 83 -23.60 -9.39 14.57
N ASP A 84 -22.53 -8.93 15.21
CA ASP A 84 -21.29 -8.53 14.52
C ASP A 84 -20.31 -9.71 14.53
N LEU A 85 -19.66 -9.94 13.40
CA LEU A 85 -18.68 -11.02 13.19
C LEU A 85 -17.29 -10.46 12.82
N GLY A 86 -17.04 -9.18 13.13
CA GLY A 86 -15.79 -8.46 12.89
C GLY A 86 -14.69 -8.71 13.93
N GLU A 87 -13.93 -7.66 14.26
CA GLU A 87 -12.74 -7.75 15.12
C GLU A 87 -13.06 -8.04 16.60
N ALA A 88 -14.25 -7.62 17.06
CA ALA A 88 -14.78 -7.89 18.40
C ALA A 88 -16.21 -8.44 18.27
N PRO A 89 -16.37 -9.73 17.95
CA PRO A 89 -17.65 -10.28 17.55
C PRO A 89 -18.59 -10.46 18.73
N TRP A 90 -19.89 -10.32 18.45
CA TRP A 90 -20.96 -10.52 19.41
C TRP A 90 -22.21 -11.06 18.72
N ALA A 91 -23.08 -11.72 19.47
CA ALA A 91 -24.37 -12.21 18.97
C ALA A 91 -25.46 -12.08 20.03
N ALA A 92 -26.60 -11.52 19.64
CA ALA A 92 -27.77 -11.29 20.47
C ALA A 92 -28.87 -12.32 20.18
N THR A 93 -29.55 -12.78 21.23
CA THR A 93 -30.71 -13.68 21.18
C THR A 93 -31.83 -13.12 22.05
N PRO A 94 -33.09 -13.58 21.92
CA PRO A 94 -34.11 -13.28 22.93
C PRO A 94 -33.63 -13.74 24.31
N TYR A 95 -33.85 -12.94 25.36
CA TYR A 95 -33.64 -13.40 26.73
C TYR A 95 -34.90 -14.14 27.22
N LEU A 96 -34.73 -15.40 27.62
CA LEU A 96 -35.79 -16.24 28.14
C LEU A 96 -35.34 -16.81 29.50
N PRO A 97 -35.90 -16.33 30.63
CA PRO A 97 -35.51 -16.81 31.96
C PRO A 97 -35.58 -18.35 32.07
N GLY A 98 -34.49 -18.95 32.55
CA GLY A 98 -34.39 -20.41 32.70
C GLY A 98 -34.17 -21.21 31.41
N ARG A 99 -33.90 -20.56 30.27
CA ARG A 99 -33.50 -21.20 29.00
C ARG A 99 -32.11 -20.73 28.56
N PRO A 100 -31.35 -21.56 27.82
CA PRO A 100 -30.07 -21.15 27.27
C PRO A 100 -30.24 -20.03 26.23
N GLY A 101 -29.56 -18.92 26.45
CA GLY A 101 -29.38 -17.81 25.53
C GLY A 101 -28.02 -17.82 24.84
N ALA A 102 -27.48 -16.63 24.55
CA ALA A 102 -26.26 -16.43 23.79
C ALA A 102 -25.00 -17.10 24.38
N GLU A 103 -25.00 -17.50 25.66
CA GLU A 103 -23.97 -18.35 26.28
C GLU A 103 -23.60 -19.57 25.42
N ARG A 104 -24.57 -20.15 24.69
CA ARG A 104 -24.38 -21.30 23.80
C ARG A 104 -23.37 -21.04 22.67
N TYR A 105 -23.12 -19.79 22.29
CA TYR A 105 -22.13 -19.45 21.25
C TYR A 105 -20.69 -19.39 21.78
N LEU A 106 -20.52 -19.23 23.10
CA LEU A 106 -19.20 -19.18 23.76
C LEU A 106 -18.69 -20.58 24.15
N GLU A 107 -19.58 -21.56 24.26
CA GLU A 107 -19.25 -22.95 24.58
C GLU A 107 -18.28 -23.59 23.55
N PRO A 108 -18.49 -23.50 22.21
CA PRO A 108 -17.53 -24.03 21.22
C PRO A 108 -16.21 -23.25 21.12
N VAL A 109 -16.12 -22.07 21.73
CA VAL A 109 -14.90 -21.24 21.71
C VAL A 109 -13.82 -21.86 22.60
N MET A 110 -14.23 -22.48 23.70
CA MET A 110 -13.34 -23.33 24.50
C MET A 110 -13.02 -24.61 23.72
N VAL A 111 -11.74 -24.91 23.50
CA VAL A 111 -11.32 -26.20 22.92
C VAL A 111 -11.35 -27.27 24.01
N GLY A 112 -12.57 -27.63 24.43
CA GLY A 112 -12.88 -28.66 25.44
C GLY A 112 -13.00 -30.08 24.89
N GLY A 113 -12.25 -30.39 23.82
CA GLY A 113 -12.15 -31.75 23.27
C GLY A 113 -13.09 -32.11 22.13
N ILE A 114 -12.48 -32.43 20.97
CA ILE A 114 -12.85 -33.61 20.18
C ILE A 114 -11.61 -34.50 20.00
N LEU A 115 -10.90 -34.76 21.11
CA LEU A 115 -9.87 -35.78 21.14
C LEU A 115 -10.57 -37.14 21.12
N LEU A 116 -10.53 -37.85 20.00
CA LEU A 116 -11.13 -39.20 19.84
C LEU A 116 -10.22 -40.27 20.47
N GLY A 117 -9.86 -40.09 21.74
CA GLY A 117 -8.99 -40.96 22.50
C GLY A 117 -8.73 -40.47 23.92
N GLU A 118 -8.23 -41.37 24.75
CA GLU A 118 -7.87 -41.10 26.15
C GLU A 118 -6.83 -39.96 26.24
N VAL A 119 -7.03 -39.00 27.14
CA VAL A 119 -6.27 -37.73 27.13
C VAL A 119 -4.84 -37.94 27.64
N HIS A 120 -3.91 -38.09 26.70
CA HIS A 120 -2.48 -38.25 26.97
C HIS A 120 -1.68 -37.03 26.49
N GLY A 121 -1.36 -36.11 27.42
CA GLY A 121 -0.54 -34.93 27.15
C GLY A 121 -0.60 -33.92 28.30
N PRO A 122 0.20 -32.84 28.25
CA PRO A 122 0.04 -31.70 29.15
C PRO A 122 -1.26 -30.94 28.86
N ASP A 123 -1.87 -30.34 29.88
CA ASP A 123 -3.08 -29.53 29.72
C ASP A 123 -2.83 -28.30 28.84
N TYR A 124 -3.45 -28.26 27.66
CA TYR A 124 -3.37 -27.13 26.74
C TYR A 124 -4.23 -25.95 27.21
N VAL A 125 -3.67 -25.10 28.06
CA VAL A 125 -4.28 -23.81 28.44
C VAL A 125 -4.16 -22.82 27.28
N PRO A 126 -5.27 -22.31 26.70
CA PRO A 126 -5.19 -21.31 25.63
C PRO A 126 -4.56 -20.01 26.12
N TYR A 127 -3.53 -19.52 25.43
CA TYR A 127 -2.75 -18.32 25.81
C TYR A 127 -3.63 -17.08 26.06
N TRP A 128 -4.74 -16.97 25.34
CA TRP A 128 -5.72 -15.89 25.44
C TRP A 128 -6.59 -15.89 26.70
N LEU A 129 -6.50 -16.91 27.58
CA LEU A 129 -7.16 -16.89 28.90
C LEU A 129 -6.65 -15.77 29.82
N THR A 130 -5.55 -15.10 29.45
CA THR A 130 -4.89 -14.02 30.19
C THR A 130 -5.61 -12.67 30.01
N ASP A 131 -5.85 -12.21 28.78
CA ASP A 131 -6.60 -10.97 28.52
C ASP A 131 -8.11 -11.21 28.50
N ARG A 132 -8.71 -11.11 29.69
CA ARG A 132 -10.16 -11.21 29.91
C ARG A 132 -10.90 -9.87 29.92
N ALA A 133 -10.32 -8.79 29.40
CA ALA A 133 -11.12 -7.58 29.18
C ALA A 133 -12.22 -7.85 28.13
N PRO A 134 -13.38 -7.15 28.17
CA PRO A 134 -14.37 -7.23 27.11
C PRO A 134 -13.75 -6.85 25.75
N ALA A 135 -14.03 -7.62 24.70
CA ALA A 135 -13.72 -7.21 23.34
C ALA A 135 -14.70 -6.10 22.94
N LEU A 136 -14.31 -4.83 23.11
CA LEU A 136 -15.16 -3.71 22.73
C LEU A 136 -15.23 -3.61 21.19
N PRO A 137 -16.43 -3.56 20.58
CA PRO A 137 -16.58 -3.18 19.17
C PRO A 137 -15.94 -1.82 18.95
N GLY A 138 -14.86 -1.79 18.17
CA GLY A 138 -14.07 -0.58 17.97
C GLY A 138 -14.91 0.50 17.32
N ALA A 139 -15.11 1.64 18.02
CA ALA A 139 -15.73 2.83 17.46
C ALA A 139 -15.09 3.14 16.10
N GLY A 140 -15.91 3.14 15.04
CA GLY A 140 -15.55 2.66 13.71
C GLY A 140 -14.10 2.90 13.30
N ARG A 141 -13.30 1.81 13.26
CA ARG A 141 -11.91 1.87 12.77
C ARG A 141 -11.91 2.53 11.39
N ALA A 142 -11.03 3.53 11.22
CA ALA A 142 -10.96 4.36 10.02
C ALA A 142 -10.97 3.51 8.73
N PRO A 143 -11.55 4.01 7.61
CA PRO A 143 -11.75 3.24 6.40
C PRO A 143 -10.51 2.44 6.03
N ARG A 144 -10.68 1.11 5.91
CA ARG A 144 -9.60 0.21 5.46
C ARG A 144 -9.00 0.82 4.19
N PRO A 145 -7.67 1.02 4.10
CA PRO A 145 -7.06 1.64 2.92
C PRO A 145 -7.51 0.81 1.71
N ALA A 146 -8.15 1.48 0.74
CA ALA A 146 -8.91 0.79 -0.29
C ALA A 146 -8.00 -0.18 -1.06
N THR A 147 -8.13 -1.48 -0.78
CA THR A 147 -7.37 -2.53 -1.47
C THR A 147 -7.75 -2.47 -2.93
N GLU A 148 -6.81 -1.95 -3.73
CA GLU A 148 -7.17 -1.21 -4.94
C GLU A 148 -8.01 -2.08 -5.89
N THR A 149 -9.21 -1.61 -6.21
CA THR A 149 -10.26 -2.51 -6.73
C THR A 149 -9.76 -3.18 -8.01
N ARG A 150 -9.92 -4.51 -8.13
CA ARG A 150 -9.43 -5.35 -9.26
C ARG A 150 -9.57 -4.70 -10.65
N ARG A 151 -10.64 -3.93 -10.88
CA ARG A 151 -10.87 -3.10 -12.08
C ARG A 151 -9.76 -2.07 -12.36
N ARG A 152 -9.28 -1.33 -11.36
CA ARG A 152 -8.19 -0.34 -11.49
C ARG A 152 -6.84 -1.01 -11.73
N VAL A 153 -6.57 -2.15 -11.09
CA VAL A 153 -5.37 -2.98 -11.39
C VAL A 153 -5.39 -3.45 -12.85
N LEU A 154 -6.54 -3.91 -13.35
CA LEU A 154 -6.72 -4.29 -14.75
C LEU A 154 -6.57 -3.10 -15.71
N LEU A 155 -7.05 -1.90 -15.34
CA LEU A 155 -6.85 -0.68 -16.12
C LEU A 155 -5.36 -0.28 -16.18
N ALA A 156 -4.64 -0.33 -15.05
CA ALA A 156 -3.21 -0.04 -15.00
C ALA A 156 -2.40 -1.03 -15.86
N LEU A 157 -2.72 -2.32 -15.81
CA LEU A 157 -2.12 -3.34 -16.67
C LEU A 157 -2.44 -3.11 -18.16
N GLY A 158 -3.66 -2.69 -18.49
CA GLY A 158 -4.06 -2.32 -19.85
C GLY A 158 -3.30 -1.10 -20.39
N VAL A 159 -3.12 -0.06 -19.57
CA VAL A 159 -2.31 1.12 -19.91
C VAL A 159 -0.84 0.74 -20.10
N LEU A 160 -0.28 -0.10 -19.22
CA LEU A 160 1.09 -0.60 -19.36
C LEU A 160 1.29 -1.35 -20.69
N LEU A 161 0.37 -2.26 -21.03
CA LEU A 161 0.42 -3.00 -22.30
C LEU A 161 0.26 -2.08 -23.52
N ALA A 162 -0.61 -1.06 -23.44
CA ALA A 162 -0.77 -0.09 -24.52
C ALA A 162 0.49 0.77 -24.73
N LEU A 163 1.16 1.20 -23.65
CA LEU A 163 2.43 1.92 -23.72
C LEU A 163 3.56 1.04 -24.29
N LEU A 164 3.62 -0.23 -23.87
CA LEU A 164 4.61 -1.19 -24.37
C LEU A 164 4.40 -1.46 -25.87
N LEU A 165 3.15 -1.67 -26.30
CA LEU A 165 2.80 -1.84 -27.72
C LEU A 165 3.10 -0.58 -28.54
N MET A 166 2.83 0.61 -28.01
CA MET A 166 3.20 1.89 -28.65
C MET A 166 4.73 2.00 -28.83
N GLY A 167 5.50 1.66 -27.80
CA GLY A 167 6.96 1.62 -27.87
C GLY A 167 7.49 0.63 -28.92
N VAL A 168 6.87 -0.55 -29.03
CA VAL A 168 7.20 -1.55 -30.06
C VAL A 168 6.85 -1.03 -31.47
N VAL A 169 5.71 -0.36 -31.65
CA VAL A 169 5.35 0.26 -32.95
C VAL A 169 6.34 1.36 -33.32
N ILE A 170 6.72 2.24 -32.39
CA ILE A 170 7.73 3.28 -32.62
C ILE A 170 9.07 2.66 -32.98
N ALA A 171 9.52 1.61 -32.27
CA ALA A 171 10.75 0.89 -32.61
C ALA A 171 10.69 0.29 -34.03
N ILE A 172 9.59 -0.38 -34.40
CA ILE A 172 9.41 -0.95 -35.75
C ILE A 172 9.44 0.13 -36.85
N LEU A 173 8.87 1.31 -36.59
CA LEU A 173 8.93 2.44 -37.52
C LEU A 173 10.35 3.01 -37.65
N LEU A 174 11.09 3.14 -36.54
CA LEU A 174 12.49 3.58 -36.55
C LEU A 174 13.39 2.59 -37.31
N PHE A 175 13.27 1.29 -37.03
CA PHE A 175 14.04 0.26 -37.74
C PHE A 175 13.76 0.27 -39.26
N ARG A 176 12.50 0.44 -39.68
CA ARG A 176 12.15 0.55 -41.12
C ARG A 176 12.59 1.85 -41.78
N GLY A 177 12.61 2.96 -41.05
CA GLY A 177 13.03 4.26 -41.59
C GLY A 177 14.54 4.39 -41.81
N LEU A 178 15.36 3.55 -41.16
CA LEU A 178 16.82 3.56 -41.29
C LEU A 178 17.31 2.88 -42.59
N ASP A 179 16.49 2.05 -43.23
CA ASP A 179 16.87 1.29 -44.43
C ASP A 179 16.85 2.14 -45.73
N GLU A 180 16.21 3.32 -45.76
CA GLU A 180 15.99 4.10 -47.00
C GLU A 180 17.05 5.17 -47.34
N THR A 181 18.10 5.36 -46.51
CA THR A 181 19.10 6.43 -46.72
C THR A 181 20.48 5.97 -47.19
N GLU A 182 20.60 5.57 -48.46
CA GLU A 182 21.88 5.48 -49.19
C GLU A 182 21.76 6.01 -50.65
N PRO A 183 21.60 7.32 -50.85
CA PRO A 183 21.71 7.93 -52.18
C PRO A 183 23.19 7.99 -52.60
N LEU A 184 23.64 6.92 -53.27
CA LEU A 184 25.01 6.70 -53.74
C LEU A 184 25.67 7.99 -54.28
N ARG A 185 26.81 8.39 -53.70
CA ARG A 185 27.49 9.66 -54.05
C ARG A 185 27.87 9.71 -55.54
N ARG A 186 27.21 10.58 -56.30
CA ARG A 186 27.53 10.82 -57.72
C ARG A 186 28.93 11.46 -57.83
N PRO A 187 29.90 10.82 -58.51
CA PRO A 187 31.22 11.42 -58.70
C PRO A 187 31.15 12.66 -59.59
N LEU A 188 32.00 13.65 -59.29
CA LEU A 188 32.13 14.87 -60.08
C LEU A 188 32.94 14.61 -61.37
N PRO A 189 32.68 15.35 -62.46
CA PRO A 189 33.43 15.19 -63.71
C PRO A 189 34.90 15.62 -63.54
N PRO A 190 35.83 15.02 -64.29
CA PRO A 190 37.26 15.33 -64.19
C PRO A 190 37.60 16.71 -64.78
N THR A 191 38.46 17.45 -64.09
CA THR A 191 39.00 18.73 -64.57
C THR A 191 40.01 18.50 -65.70
N VAL A 192 39.71 18.99 -66.90
CA VAL A 192 40.66 19.01 -68.02
C VAL A 192 41.59 20.22 -67.85
N PHE A 193 42.90 19.98 -67.80
CA PHE A 193 43.91 21.03 -67.79
C PHE A 193 44.39 21.30 -69.22
N GLU A 194 44.26 22.54 -69.68
CA GLU A 194 44.74 22.99 -70.99
C GLU A 194 46.08 23.74 -70.82
N PRO A 195 47.20 23.25 -71.40
CA PRO A 195 48.53 23.81 -71.13
C PRO A 195 48.80 25.07 -71.96
N THR A 196 49.09 26.18 -71.27
CA THR A 196 49.60 27.42 -71.90
C THR A 196 51.11 27.28 -72.20
N PRO A 197 51.61 27.70 -73.38
CA PRO A 197 53.03 27.60 -73.72
C PRO A 197 53.90 28.59 -72.92
N PRO A 198 55.20 28.27 -72.68
CA PRO A 198 56.08 29.07 -71.83
C PRO A 198 56.66 30.30 -72.54
N PRO A 199 56.93 31.41 -71.81
CA PRO A 199 57.63 32.57 -72.33
C PRO A 199 59.16 32.35 -72.43
N THR A 200 59.80 33.04 -73.38
CA THR A 200 61.26 33.03 -73.57
C THR A 200 61.97 33.88 -72.49
N PRO A 201 63.08 33.41 -71.90
CA PRO A 201 63.86 34.21 -70.95
C PRO A 201 64.80 35.20 -71.64
N GLU A 202 64.86 36.43 -71.12
CA GLU A 202 65.86 37.44 -71.48
C GLU A 202 66.74 37.74 -70.26
N SER A 203 68.06 37.92 -70.46
CA SER A 203 69.06 37.83 -69.40
C SER A 203 69.24 39.11 -68.59
N GLN A 204 69.45 38.95 -67.27
CA GLN A 204 69.79 40.04 -66.35
C GLN A 204 71.28 40.44 -66.45
N GLN A 205 71.59 41.71 -66.20
CA GLN A 205 72.96 42.18 -65.96
C GLN A 205 72.99 43.27 -64.84
N PRO A 206 73.75 43.09 -63.73
CA PRO A 206 73.60 43.92 -62.52
C PRO A 206 74.76 44.90 -62.22
N GLN A 207 74.46 46.09 -61.68
CA GLN A 207 75.41 46.98 -60.94
C GLN A 207 74.65 48.13 -60.18
N PRO A 208 75.27 48.94 -59.28
CA PRO A 208 75.20 48.68 -57.82
C PRO A 208 74.66 49.82 -56.92
N GLU A 209 74.66 49.57 -55.59
CA GLU A 209 74.42 50.49 -54.44
C GLU A 209 75.41 51.69 -54.35
N PRO A 210 75.23 52.75 -53.48
CA PRO A 210 74.51 52.77 -52.17
C PRO A 210 73.73 54.05 -51.71
N SER A 211 73.02 53.94 -50.56
CA SER A 211 72.75 54.86 -49.39
C SER A 211 72.75 56.41 -49.50
N PRO A 212 72.08 57.20 -48.58
CA PRO A 212 71.60 56.87 -47.20
C PRO A 212 70.21 57.45 -46.74
N SER A 213 69.89 57.19 -45.46
CA SER A 213 68.79 57.69 -44.58
C SER A 213 68.79 59.24 -44.32
N PRO A 214 67.84 59.90 -43.56
CA PRO A 214 66.96 59.36 -42.50
C PRO A 214 65.56 59.98 -42.20
N SER A 215 64.91 59.42 -41.15
CA SER A 215 64.14 60.09 -40.06
C SER A 215 62.59 60.01 -39.97
N GLN A 216 62.15 59.51 -38.79
CA GLN A 216 60.84 59.68 -38.11
C GLN A 216 59.63 58.92 -38.73
N SER A 217 58.68 58.35 -37.96
CA SER A 217 58.32 58.55 -36.54
C SER A 217 57.94 57.27 -35.77
N THR A 218 58.16 57.27 -34.45
CA THR A 218 57.50 56.44 -33.40
C THR A 218 56.39 57.31 -32.74
N PRO A 219 55.43 56.85 -31.90
CA PRO A 219 55.18 55.53 -31.27
C PRO A 219 53.77 54.94 -31.57
N GLY A 220 53.27 53.83 -30.98
CA GLY A 220 53.85 52.78 -30.12
C GLY A 220 52.80 52.12 -29.18
N GLY A 221 53.14 50.98 -28.55
CA GLY A 221 52.31 50.27 -27.54
C GLY A 221 51.43 49.14 -28.10
N THR A 222 51.49 47.85 -27.71
CA THR A 222 52.15 47.15 -26.57
C THR A 222 51.52 47.52 -25.21
N SER A 223 51.03 46.61 -24.36
CA SER A 223 51.01 45.13 -24.35
C SER A 223 49.79 44.58 -23.57
N PRO A 224 49.49 43.26 -23.61
CA PRO A 224 48.54 42.61 -22.68
C PRO A 224 49.18 42.32 -21.31
N GLY A 225 48.35 42.15 -20.26
CA GLY A 225 48.75 41.78 -18.89
C GLY A 225 47.67 40.98 -18.15
N LEU A 226 48.07 40.13 -17.19
CA LEU A 226 47.24 39.21 -16.38
C LEU A 226 47.51 39.46 -14.84
N PRO A 227 47.04 38.66 -13.84
CA PRO A 227 46.66 39.15 -12.51
C PRO A 227 47.64 38.75 -11.37
N PRO A 228 47.36 39.08 -10.09
CA PRO A 228 46.47 38.27 -9.24
C PRO A 228 45.53 39.10 -8.32
N GLY A 229 44.84 38.42 -7.40
CA GLY A 229 44.14 38.99 -6.22
C GLY A 229 42.72 39.52 -6.45
N GLU A 230 41.87 39.70 -5.42
CA GLU A 230 41.83 39.26 -4.00
C GLU A 230 40.39 39.63 -3.50
N GLU A 231 39.74 39.09 -2.47
CA GLU A 231 39.97 38.00 -1.48
C GLU A 231 38.57 37.38 -1.09
N SER A 232 38.47 36.52 -0.05
CA SER A 232 37.22 35.88 0.43
C SER A 232 36.40 36.76 1.39
N ASP A 233 35.07 36.59 1.43
CA ASP A 233 34.20 37.12 2.50
C ASP A 233 33.09 36.10 2.91
N PRO A 234 33.08 35.61 4.15
CA PRO A 234 32.02 34.76 4.71
C PRO A 234 31.19 35.51 5.78
N GLY A 235 30.09 36.14 5.37
CA GLY A 235 29.15 36.81 6.27
C GLY A 235 28.00 35.93 6.76
N ASP A 236 28.12 35.42 8.00
CA ASP A 236 26.97 35.30 8.93
C ASP A 236 26.46 36.74 9.26
N GLU A 237 25.26 37.00 9.81
CA GLU A 237 24.54 36.29 10.87
C GLU A 237 23.00 36.48 10.76
N ILE A 238 22.27 36.13 11.83
CA ILE A 238 20.81 36.27 12.04
C ILE A 238 20.47 37.66 12.61
#